data_AF-A0AA41CEM3-F1
#
_entry.id   AF-A0AA41CEM3-F1
#
_cell.length_a   1.000
_cell.length_b   1.000
_cell.length_c   1.000
_cell.angle_alpha   90.00
_cell.angle_beta   90.00
_cell.angle_gamma   90.00
#
_symmetry.space_group_name_H-M   'P 1'
#
loop_
_entity.id
_entity.type
_entity.pdbx_description
1 polymer ?
#
loop_
_entity_poly.entity_id
_entity_poly.type
_entity_poly.pdbx_seq_one_letter_code
_entity_poly.pdbx_strand_id
1 'polypeptide(L)'
;MKRHTQRSAPPRSARLALATALVLGSLAATAQAQQADPLAGIQWHLLNTGQTVPADTLPVAGNDLNVDGLFRNGIRGQGVTIAIVDDGLQIAHPDLAANVAAVAGKNFTNGSNNPTPTNPDVDNHGTMVGGIAGAVGANNLGVRGVAPAATLKGFNPISRSALGNQQSNIEYAWWDGAESADVQVFNNSWGAGPGNPNLPLAYSENTIRSYEQALSGTRGGRGGIYVKSAGNNFNNASISQTQDVCTTDTKNRNTGCVPAGRDPRNNLFNVITVGAVRADGVRSSYSSTGSALWVSAFGGEYGLQAQYAPGLVARAYDPAIVTTDVTGCAQGSNKNTNRQNTLDSNLSAIDSTCNYTAKMNGTSASAPMVSGVAALVLEANPNLSYRDVKYILATTATRNHPNQPAVTLADGRTLVPGWTVNAAGRAYSNWYGFGVVNAARAVQVAENFQSLGALVDSGWRNTTRTVAIGNTSAAAARLTFQLANGARNIESVQLGFRVNHRNTRQLQFVLVSPSGTRSVVQPAFTAIGSGTGGAQSNFTSWDLLSSNAFLDENATGTWTLEVTDMGQAATAASRGNLEFFKIRVLGH
;
A
#
# COMPACT_ATOMS: atom_id res chain seq x y z
N MET A 1 -9.95 52.48 -48.85
CA MET A 1 -11.24 52.13 -48.21
C MET A 1 -11.11 50.78 -47.52
N LYS A 2 -10.88 50.77 -46.20
CA LYS A 2 -10.92 49.56 -45.36
C LYS A 2 -12.34 49.42 -44.80
N ARG A 3 -13.01 48.28 -45.02
CA ARG A 3 -14.19 47.88 -44.23
C ARG A 3 -13.73 46.78 -43.27
N HIS A 4 -13.58 47.14 -41.99
CA HIS A 4 -13.50 46.18 -40.89
C HIS A 4 -14.92 45.83 -40.44
N THR A 5 -15.32 44.58 -40.62
CA THR A 5 -16.48 44.00 -39.95
C THR A 5 -16.08 43.61 -38.52
N GLN A 6 -16.53 44.37 -37.52
CA GLN A 6 -16.49 43.98 -36.12
C GLN A 6 -17.52 42.85 -35.88
N ARG A 7 -17.06 41.66 -35.49
CA ARG A 7 -17.92 40.66 -34.84
C ARG A 7 -18.01 41.02 -33.35
N SER A 8 -19.18 41.42 -32.91
CA SER A 8 -19.48 41.66 -31.49
C SER A 8 -19.46 40.34 -30.72
N ALA A 9 -18.68 40.29 -29.64
CA ALA A 9 -18.71 39.19 -28.67
C ALA A 9 -20.05 39.17 -27.92
N PRO A 10 -20.58 37.99 -27.55
CA PRO A 10 -21.86 37.90 -26.86
C PRO A 10 -21.79 38.52 -25.45
N PRO A 11 -22.92 39.08 -24.95
CA PRO A 11 -22.97 39.76 -23.66
C PRO A 11 -22.62 38.81 -22.49
N ARG A 12 -21.96 39.36 -21.45
CA ARG A 12 -21.47 38.63 -20.26
C ARG A 12 -22.55 37.76 -19.58
N SER A 13 -23.83 38.12 -19.69
CA SER A 13 -24.96 37.35 -19.16
C SER A 13 -25.16 35.99 -19.84
N ALA A 14 -24.89 35.88 -21.14
CA ALA A 14 -25.00 34.62 -21.88
C ALA A 14 -23.86 33.65 -21.54
N ARG A 15 -22.66 34.17 -21.24
CA ARG A 15 -21.51 33.35 -20.79
C ARG A 15 -21.71 32.82 -19.37
N LEU A 16 -22.35 33.60 -18.50
CA LEU A 16 -22.67 33.15 -17.14
C LEU A 16 -23.75 32.06 -17.18
N ALA A 17 -24.83 32.26 -17.93
CA ALA A 17 -25.90 31.26 -18.08
C ALA A 17 -25.41 29.94 -18.72
N LEU A 18 -24.50 30.01 -19.69
CA LEU A 18 -23.91 28.81 -20.31
C LEU A 18 -22.97 28.08 -19.34
N ALA A 19 -22.19 28.82 -18.53
CA ALA A 19 -21.36 28.23 -17.48
C ALA A 19 -22.19 27.61 -16.36
N THR A 20 -23.30 28.24 -15.96
CA THR A 20 -24.24 27.67 -14.97
C THR A 20 -24.98 26.45 -15.52
N ALA A 21 -25.36 26.44 -16.80
CA ALA A 21 -25.99 25.28 -17.45
C ALA A 21 -25.02 24.11 -17.68
N LEU A 22 -23.73 24.38 -17.95
CA LEU A 22 -22.68 23.35 -18.00
C LEU A 22 -22.40 22.77 -16.60
N VAL A 23 -22.39 23.61 -15.55
CA VAL A 23 -22.24 23.16 -14.16
C VAL A 23 -23.47 22.36 -13.70
N LEU A 24 -24.68 22.83 -13.97
CA LEU A 24 -25.93 22.12 -13.65
C LEU A 24 -26.10 20.84 -14.49
N GLY A 25 -25.71 20.85 -15.76
CA GLY A 25 -25.69 19.67 -16.63
C GLY A 25 -24.64 18.64 -16.18
N SER A 26 -23.49 19.09 -15.69
CA SER A 26 -22.49 18.22 -15.08
C SER A 26 -22.94 17.64 -13.74
N LEU A 27 -23.71 18.41 -12.94
CA LEU A 27 -24.30 17.97 -11.67
C LEU A 27 -25.47 16.97 -11.87
N ALA A 28 -26.26 17.16 -12.92
CA ALA A 28 -27.33 16.22 -13.28
C ALA A 28 -26.78 14.93 -13.92
N ALA A 29 -25.73 15.02 -14.73
CA ALA A 29 -25.03 13.85 -15.27
C ALA A 29 -24.25 13.08 -14.18
N THR A 30 -23.68 13.77 -13.18
CA THR A 30 -23.11 13.11 -11.99
C THR A 30 -24.18 12.43 -11.16
N ALA A 31 -25.38 13.03 -11.03
CA ALA A 31 -26.48 12.39 -10.32
C ALA A 31 -26.93 11.09 -11.01
N GLN A 32 -26.95 11.04 -12.35
CA GLN A 32 -27.41 9.87 -13.10
C GLN A 32 -26.36 8.73 -13.17
N ALA A 33 -25.06 9.03 -13.17
CA ALA A 33 -23.98 8.02 -13.09
C ALA A 33 -23.74 7.48 -11.67
N GLN A 34 -24.14 8.26 -10.65
CA GLN A 34 -24.15 7.91 -9.24
C GLN A 34 -25.45 7.23 -8.80
N GLN A 35 -26.44 7.12 -9.70
CA GLN A 35 -27.77 6.56 -9.43
C GLN A 35 -27.94 5.07 -9.72
N ALA A 36 -26.94 4.39 -10.30
CA ALA A 36 -27.04 2.96 -10.52
C ALA A 36 -26.82 2.19 -9.20
N ASP A 37 -25.64 2.30 -8.60
CA ASP A 37 -25.26 1.45 -7.46
C ASP A 37 -25.67 2.13 -6.13
N PRO A 38 -26.57 1.54 -5.32
CA PRO A 38 -27.15 2.20 -4.14
C PRO A 38 -26.15 2.68 -3.07
N LEU A 39 -24.96 2.08 -3.00
CA LEU A 39 -23.91 2.43 -2.03
C LEU A 39 -22.77 3.27 -2.63
N ALA A 40 -22.76 3.54 -3.94
CA ALA A 40 -21.70 4.35 -4.56
C ALA A 40 -21.62 5.77 -3.99
N GLY A 41 -22.75 6.33 -3.54
CA GLY A 41 -22.81 7.63 -2.87
C GLY A 41 -21.97 7.72 -1.59
N ILE A 42 -21.74 6.60 -0.90
CA ILE A 42 -20.99 6.52 0.36
C ILE A 42 -19.57 5.94 0.21
N GLN A 43 -19.15 5.61 -1.01
CA GLN A 43 -17.78 5.19 -1.32
C GLN A 43 -16.83 6.38 -1.52
N TRP A 44 -16.54 7.07 -0.42
CA TRP A 44 -15.69 8.27 -0.42
C TRP A 44 -14.32 8.08 -1.09
N HIS A 45 -13.75 6.88 -1.05
CA HIS A 45 -12.46 6.57 -1.68
C HIS A 45 -12.49 6.65 -3.22
N LEU A 46 -13.67 6.53 -3.85
CA LEU A 46 -13.83 6.68 -5.30
C LEU A 46 -14.10 8.14 -5.68
N LEU A 47 -14.93 8.82 -4.89
CA LEU A 47 -15.27 10.23 -5.03
C LEU A 47 -15.62 10.82 -3.65
N ASN A 48 -14.77 11.72 -3.16
CA ASN A 48 -14.92 12.33 -1.85
C ASN A 48 -15.44 13.76 -2.00
N THR A 49 -16.72 13.96 -1.69
CA THR A 49 -17.37 15.27 -1.71
C THR A 49 -17.63 15.81 -0.31
N GLY A 50 -17.06 15.19 0.73
CA GLY A 50 -17.43 15.46 2.12
C GLY A 50 -18.80 14.90 2.51
N GLN A 51 -19.23 13.82 1.83
CA GLN A 51 -20.54 13.21 2.03
C GLN A 51 -20.70 12.54 3.39
N THR A 52 -21.94 12.39 3.84
CA THR A 52 -22.27 11.52 4.97
C THR A 52 -21.96 10.07 4.62
N VAL A 53 -21.28 9.36 5.53
CA VAL A 53 -20.95 7.95 5.42
C VAL A 53 -21.31 7.23 6.73
N PRO A 54 -21.30 5.89 6.80
CA PRO A 54 -21.56 5.12 8.03
C PRO A 54 -20.46 5.25 9.11
N ALA A 55 -20.15 6.48 9.53
CA ALA A 55 -19.15 6.86 10.52
C ALA A 55 -19.58 8.18 11.20
N ASP A 56 -18.91 8.60 12.28
CA ASP A 56 -19.27 9.83 13.00
C ASP A 56 -18.53 11.07 12.48
N THR A 57 -17.37 10.89 11.84
CA THR A 57 -16.64 12.00 11.20
C THR A 57 -16.85 12.02 9.69
N LEU A 58 -16.82 13.21 9.12
CA LEU A 58 -17.00 13.40 7.68
C LEU A 58 -15.65 13.27 6.95
N PRO A 59 -15.65 12.65 5.75
CA PRO A 59 -14.48 12.66 4.89
C PRO A 59 -14.15 14.11 4.43
N VAL A 60 -12.89 14.42 4.15
CA VAL A 60 -12.50 15.74 3.64
C VAL A 60 -12.43 15.70 2.12
N ALA A 61 -13.25 16.50 1.46
CA ALA A 61 -13.42 16.50 0.01
C ALA A 61 -12.10 16.56 -0.77
N GLY A 62 -12.02 15.81 -1.87
CA GLY A 62 -10.85 15.69 -2.75
C GLY A 62 -9.80 14.68 -2.29
N ASN A 63 -9.93 14.08 -1.09
CA ASN A 63 -9.13 12.93 -0.70
C ASN A 63 -9.80 11.64 -1.21
N ASP A 64 -9.63 11.37 -2.50
CA ASP A 64 -10.10 10.18 -3.23
C ASP A 64 -9.10 9.75 -4.32
N LEU A 65 -9.37 8.62 -4.98
CA LEU A 65 -8.50 8.04 -6.01
C LEU A 65 -8.56 8.78 -7.36
N ASN A 66 -9.46 9.75 -7.51
CA ASN A 66 -9.70 10.47 -8.75
C ASN A 66 -10.05 9.53 -9.93
N VAL A 67 -11.03 8.64 -9.72
CA VAL A 67 -11.48 7.63 -10.71
C VAL A 67 -12.79 7.97 -11.42
N ASP A 68 -13.61 8.86 -10.85
CA ASP A 68 -14.96 9.16 -11.38
C ASP A 68 -14.93 9.60 -12.87
N GLY A 69 -14.00 10.49 -13.22
CA GLY A 69 -13.84 10.95 -14.61
C GLY A 69 -13.44 9.84 -15.58
N LEU A 70 -12.70 8.83 -15.12
CA LEU A 70 -12.29 7.68 -15.93
C LEU A 70 -13.49 6.80 -16.28
N PHE A 71 -14.36 6.54 -15.30
CA PHE A 71 -15.57 5.74 -15.51
C PHE A 71 -16.51 6.38 -16.52
N ARG A 72 -16.64 7.72 -16.49
CA ARG A 72 -17.42 8.48 -17.49
C ARG A 72 -16.84 8.41 -18.89
N ASN A 73 -15.53 8.19 -19.01
CA ASN A 73 -14.82 8.01 -20.28
C ASN A 73 -14.69 6.54 -20.71
N GLY A 74 -15.33 5.61 -19.99
CA GLY A 74 -15.32 4.19 -20.32
C GLY A 74 -14.06 3.42 -19.89
N ILE A 75 -13.12 4.07 -19.19
CA ILE A 75 -11.91 3.42 -18.64
C ILE A 75 -12.27 2.81 -17.29
N ARG A 76 -12.42 1.48 -17.26
CA ARG A 76 -13.02 0.73 -16.14
C ARG A 76 -12.24 -0.56 -15.79
N GLY A 77 -11.11 -0.81 -16.42
CA GLY A 77 -10.26 -1.99 -16.23
C GLY A 77 -10.55 -3.12 -17.21
N GLN A 78 -11.22 -2.84 -18.33
CA GLN A 78 -11.60 -3.84 -19.32
C GLN A 78 -10.38 -4.62 -19.83
N GLY A 79 -10.48 -5.94 -19.90
CA GLY A 79 -9.43 -6.82 -20.44
C GLY A 79 -8.26 -7.08 -19.50
N VAL A 80 -8.34 -6.60 -18.24
CA VAL A 80 -7.34 -6.87 -17.20
C VAL A 80 -7.92 -7.81 -16.15
N THR A 81 -7.14 -8.85 -15.81
CA THR A 81 -7.43 -9.81 -14.76
C THR A 81 -6.66 -9.47 -13.49
N ILE A 82 -7.39 -9.33 -12.38
CA ILE A 82 -6.87 -9.10 -11.04
C ILE A 82 -7.04 -10.38 -10.21
N ALA A 83 -5.94 -10.94 -9.71
CA ALA A 83 -5.97 -12.00 -8.71
C ALA A 83 -6.07 -11.42 -7.30
N ILE A 84 -7.09 -11.83 -6.57
CA ILE A 84 -7.24 -11.63 -5.13
C ILE A 84 -6.57 -12.83 -4.45
N VAL A 85 -5.31 -12.66 -4.06
CA VAL A 85 -4.53 -13.68 -3.34
C VAL A 85 -4.71 -13.43 -1.84
N ASP A 86 -5.69 -14.09 -1.22
CA ASP A 86 -6.18 -13.76 0.11
C ASP A 86 -6.73 -15.01 0.86
N ASP A 87 -7.71 -14.86 1.75
CA ASP A 87 -8.33 -15.96 2.51
C ASP A 87 -9.52 -16.62 1.79
N GLY A 88 -10.03 -15.98 0.73
CA GLY A 88 -11.10 -16.49 -0.11
C GLY A 88 -11.83 -15.40 -0.87
N LEU A 89 -12.56 -15.78 -1.91
CA LEU A 89 -13.38 -14.87 -2.70
C LEU A 89 -14.72 -15.55 -2.95
N GLN A 90 -15.81 -15.00 -2.44
CA GLN A 90 -17.14 -15.53 -2.72
C GLN A 90 -17.54 -15.21 -4.17
N ILE A 91 -17.24 -16.13 -5.07
CA ILE A 91 -17.38 -15.92 -6.52
C ILE A 91 -18.84 -15.78 -6.99
N ALA A 92 -19.79 -16.26 -6.18
CA ALA A 92 -21.22 -16.14 -6.45
C ALA A 92 -21.86 -14.89 -5.83
N HIS A 93 -21.08 -13.99 -5.21
CA HIS A 93 -21.60 -12.73 -4.69
C HIS A 93 -22.26 -11.94 -5.84
N PRO A 94 -23.49 -11.41 -5.67
CA PRO A 94 -24.26 -10.84 -6.77
C PRO A 94 -23.57 -9.62 -7.42
N ASP A 95 -22.76 -8.90 -6.64
CA ASP A 95 -22.01 -7.73 -7.11
C ASP A 95 -20.57 -8.05 -7.58
N LEU A 96 -20.18 -9.33 -7.60
CA LEU A 96 -18.87 -9.79 -8.09
C LEU A 96 -19.00 -10.76 -9.27
N ALA A 97 -20.03 -11.61 -9.28
CA ALA A 97 -20.11 -12.79 -10.15
C ALA A 97 -19.93 -12.49 -11.64
N ALA A 98 -20.44 -11.36 -12.14
CA ALA A 98 -20.30 -10.99 -13.55
C ALA A 98 -18.85 -10.64 -13.95
N ASN A 99 -18.02 -10.27 -12.98
CA ASN A 99 -16.60 -9.99 -13.18
C ASN A 99 -15.71 -11.20 -12.85
N VAL A 100 -16.24 -12.30 -12.31
CA VAL A 100 -15.40 -13.46 -11.99
C VAL A 100 -15.09 -14.28 -13.25
N ALA A 101 -13.82 -14.66 -13.42
CA ALA A 101 -13.42 -15.52 -14.52
C ALA A 101 -14.10 -16.90 -14.46
N ALA A 102 -14.33 -17.52 -15.63
CA ALA A 102 -14.89 -18.87 -15.71
C ALA A 102 -14.04 -19.90 -14.95
N VAL A 103 -12.71 -19.80 -15.04
CA VAL A 103 -11.77 -20.44 -14.11
C VAL A 103 -11.47 -19.45 -13.02
N ALA A 104 -12.25 -19.52 -11.93
CA ALA A 104 -12.28 -18.47 -10.92
C ALA A 104 -11.04 -18.40 -10.02
N GLY A 105 -10.09 -19.33 -10.15
CA GLY A 105 -8.82 -19.37 -9.42
C GLY A 105 -8.60 -20.71 -8.73
N LYS A 106 -8.00 -20.72 -7.54
CA LYS A 106 -7.63 -21.94 -6.81
C LYS A 106 -8.11 -21.91 -5.37
N ASN A 107 -8.75 -22.99 -4.94
CA ASN A 107 -9.08 -23.25 -3.55
C ASN A 107 -8.10 -24.26 -2.94
N PHE A 108 -7.22 -23.79 -2.05
CA PHE A 108 -6.23 -24.60 -1.35
C PHE A 108 -6.79 -25.40 -0.17
N THR A 109 -8.06 -25.21 0.22
CA THR A 109 -8.70 -26.02 1.28
C THR A 109 -9.22 -27.37 0.74
N ASN A 110 -9.60 -27.41 -0.55
CA ASN A 110 -10.22 -28.58 -1.16
C ASN A 110 -9.70 -28.93 -2.58
N GLY A 111 -8.78 -28.14 -3.13
CA GLY A 111 -8.16 -28.34 -4.44
C GLY A 111 -8.99 -27.87 -5.65
N SER A 112 -10.23 -27.41 -5.44
CA SER A 112 -11.13 -26.97 -6.53
C SER A 112 -10.78 -25.59 -7.10
N ASN A 113 -11.50 -25.16 -8.14
CA ASN A 113 -11.38 -23.81 -8.71
C ASN A 113 -12.43 -22.82 -8.15
N ASN A 114 -13.10 -23.18 -7.06
CA ASN A 114 -14.06 -22.30 -6.38
C ASN A 114 -13.45 -21.80 -5.07
N PRO A 115 -12.84 -20.59 -5.04
CA PRO A 115 -12.19 -20.03 -3.86
C PRO A 115 -13.18 -19.45 -2.83
N THR A 116 -14.49 -19.76 -2.93
CA THR A 116 -15.49 -19.32 -1.95
C THR A 116 -15.12 -19.81 -0.55
N PRO A 117 -15.11 -18.91 0.46
CA PRO A 117 -14.83 -19.28 1.83
C PRO A 117 -15.78 -20.35 2.36
N THR A 118 -15.24 -21.41 2.97
CA THR A 118 -16.03 -22.42 3.68
C THR A 118 -16.35 -22.01 5.12
N ASN A 119 -15.61 -21.04 5.67
CA ASN A 119 -15.85 -20.44 6.99
C ASN A 119 -15.92 -18.90 6.88
N PRO A 120 -17.07 -18.35 6.48
CA PRO A 120 -17.21 -16.92 6.18
C PRO A 120 -17.06 -15.98 7.39
N ASP A 121 -17.14 -16.46 8.64
CA ASP A 121 -16.88 -15.62 9.82
C ASP A 121 -15.39 -15.33 10.05
N VAL A 122 -14.53 -16.03 9.32
CA VAL A 122 -13.08 -16.02 9.50
C VAL A 122 -12.35 -15.67 8.21
N ASP A 123 -12.80 -16.24 7.10
CA ASP A 123 -12.16 -16.15 5.79
C ASP A 123 -12.97 -15.24 4.82
N ASN A 124 -13.57 -14.13 5.30
CA ASN A 124 -14.33 -13.21 4.44
C ASN A 124 -13.51 -12.03 3.89
N HIS A 125 -12.25 -11.87 4.33
CA HIS A 125 -11.47 -10.69 4.04
C HIS A 125 -11.24 -10.49 2.53
N GLY A 126 -10.92 -11.56 1.81
CA GLY A 126 -10.71 -11.52 0.37
C GLY A 126 -11.96 -11.17 -0.43
N THR A 127 -13.17 -11.42 0.09
CA THR A 127 -14.41 -10.96 -0.55
C THR A 127 -14.56 -9.44 -0.46
N MET A 128 -14.25 -8.85 0.71
CA MET A 128 -14.18 -7.39 0.87
C MET A 128 -13.10 -6.75 0.00
N VAL A 129 -11.94 -7.38 -0.08
CA VAL A 129 -10.82 -6.95 -0.95
C VAL A 129 -11.22 -7.01 -2.43
N GLY A 130 -11.88 -8.08 -2.86
CA GLY A 130 -12.38 -8.26 -4.23
C GLY A 130 -13.37 -7.17 -4.64
N GLY A 131 -14.29 -6.80 -3.74
CA GLY A 131 -15.23 -5.70 -3.98
C GLY A 131 -14.56 -4.35 -4.21
N ILE A 132 -13.55 -4.02 -3.40
CA ILE A 132 -12.78 -2.77 -3.58
C ILE A 132 -12.07 -2.78 -4.94
N ALA A 133 -11.45 -3.91 -5.30
CA ALA A 133 -10.70 -4.01 -6.55
C ALA A 133 -11.63 -3.91 -7.78
N GLY A 134 -12.74 -4.66 -7.80
CA GLY A 134 -13.50 -4.87 -9.03
C GLY A 134 -14.93 -5.36 -8.86
N ALA A 135 -15.69 -4.88 -7.86
CA ALA A 135 -17.15 -5.00 -7.91
C ALA A 135 -17.71 -4.38 -9.21
N VAL A 136 -18.73 -5.01 -9.79
CA VAL A 136 -19.17 -4.81 -11.18
C VAL A 136 -19.55 -3.37 -11.48
N GLY A 137 -20.29 -2.72 -10.58
CA GLY A 137 -20.72 -1.33 -10.72
C GLY A 137 -21.58 -1.05 -11.97
N ALA A 138 -22.38 0.01 -11.90
CA ALA A 138 -23.43 0.33 -12.86
C ALA A 138 -24.40 -0.85 -13.13
N ASN A 139 -24.64 -1.69 -12.11
CA ASN A 139 -25.48 -2.90 -12.19
C ASN A 139 -26.74 -2.84 -11.30
N ASN A 140 -27.00 -1.69 -10.67
CA ASN A 140 -28.11 -1.47 -9.74
C ASN A 140 -28.01 -2.25 -8.43
N LEU A 141 -26.81 -2.69 -8.07
CA LEU A 141 -26.52 -3.38 -6.82
C LEU A 141 -25.44 -2.62 -6.06
N GLY A 142 -25.48 -2.74 -4.74
CA GLY A 142 -24.31 -2.55 -3.90
C GLY A 142 -23.39 -1.38 -4.24
N VAL A 143 -22.13 -1.76 -4.48
CA VAL A 143 -20.96 -0.91 -4.57
C VAL A 143 -20.38 -0.90 -5.99
N ARG A 144 -19.32 -0.13 -6.18
CA ARG A 144 -18.50 -0.12 -7.39
C ARG A 144 -17.05 -0.39 -7.03
N GLY A 145 -16.37 -1.24 -7.80
CA GLY A 145 -14.93 -1.44 -7.66
C GLY A 145 -14.12 -0.28 -8.23
N VAL A 146 -12.83 -0.21 -7.91
CA VAL A 146 -11.90 0.74 -8.54
C VAL A 146 -11.71 0.44 -10.02
N ALA A 147 -11.71 -0.85 -10.40
CA ALA A 147 -11.70 -1.32 -11.78
C ALA A 147 -12.95 -2.18 -12.06
N PRO A 148 -14.12 -1.54 -12.25
CA PRO A 148 -15.41 -2.23 -12.27
C PRO A 148 -15.66 -3.12 -13.50
N ALA A 149 -14.82 -3.06 -14.53
CA ALA A 149 -14.85 -3.94 -15.71
C ALA A 149 -13.65 -4.92 -15.77
N ALA A 150 -12.83 -4.96 -14.71
CA ALA A 150 -11.76 -5.94 -14.61
C ALA A 150 -12.32 -7.34 -14.32
N THR A 151 -11.62 -8.36 -14.77
CA THR A 151 -11.91 -9.76 -14.42
C THR A 151 -11.25 -10.09 -13.08
N LEU A 152 -11.96 -10.77 -12.19
CA LEU A 152 -11.46 -11.22 -10.89
C LEU A 152 -11.18 -12.73 -10.90
N LYS A 153 -10.08 -13.10 -10.24
CA LYS A 153 -9.79 -14.47 -9.80
C LYS A 153 -9.48 -14.48 -8.30
N GLY A 154 -9.87 -15.53 -7.60
CA GLY A 154 -9.60 -15.71 -6.17
C GLY A 154 -8.64 -16.87 -5.93
N PHE A 155 -7.67 -16.65 -5.06
CA PHE A 155 -6.76 -17.68 -4.55
C PHE A 155 -6.79 -17.57 -3.04
N ASN A 156 -7.01 -18.66 -2.32
CA ASN A 156 -7.13 -18.64 -0.86
C ASN A 156 -5.94 -19.23 -0.08
N PRO A 157 -4.66 -18.92 -0.42
CA PRO A 157 -3.51 -19.57 0.21
C PRO A 157 -3.35 -19.22 1.70
N ILE A 158 -4.02 -18.16 2.17
CA ILE A 158 -3.97 -17.73 3.58
C ILE A 158 -5.27 -18.04 4.35
N SER A 159 -6.21 -18.80 3.76
CA SER A 159 -7.36 -19.34 4.51
C SER A 159 -6.88 -20.11 5.73
N ARG A 160 -7.61 -20.01 6.85
CA ARG A 160 -7.29 -20.80 8.05
C ARG A 160 -7.39 -22.31 7.86
N SER A 161 -8.06 -22.75 6.81
CA SER A 161 -8.22 -24.16 6.45
C SER A 161 -7.42 -24.56 5.20
N ALA A 162 -6.54 -23.70 4.70
CA ALA A 162 -5.70 -24.02 3.54
C ALA A 162 -4.79 -25.22 3.87
N LEU A 163 -4.77 -26.20 2.96
CA LEU A 163 -3.91 -27.37 3.06
C LEU A 163 -2.52 -27.06 2.47
N GLY A 164 -1.50 -27.78 2.94
CA GLY A 164 -0.13 -27.63 2.44
C GLY A 164 0.64 -26.45 3.03
N ASN A 165 1.74 -26.08 2.39
CA ASN A 165 2.60 -24.99 2.83
C ASN A 165 2.09 -23.65 2.28
N GLN A 166 1.80 -22.69 3.16
CA GLN A 166 1.29 -21.37 2.78
C GLN A 166 2.22 -20.65 1.79
N GLN A 167 3.54 -20.72 1.95
CA GLN A 167 4.48 -20.05 1.05
C GLN A 167 4.42 -20.68 -0.35
N SER A 168 4.43 -22.02 -0.45
CA SER A 168 4.26 -22.71 -1.74
C SER A 168 2.91 -22.41 -2.40
N ASN A 169 1.84 -22.26 -1.62
CA ASN A 169 0.53 -21.87 -2.15
C ASN A 169 0.52 -20.43 -2.68
N ILE A 170 1.25 -19.51 -2.02
CA ILE A 170 1.45 -18.14 -2.50
C ILE A 170 2.25 -18.13 -3.82
N GLU A 171 3.35 -18.89 -3.89
CA GLU A 171 4.18 -19.03 -5.10
C GLU A 171 3.36 -19.60 -6.27
N TYR A 172 2.50 -20.60 -5.99
CA TYR A 172 1.53 -21.12 -6.95
C TYR A 172 0.57 -20.04 -7.46
N ALA A 173 -0.03 -19.28 -6.55
CA ALA A 173 -0.92 -18.19 -6.93
C ALA A 173 -0.21 -17.07 -7.72
N TRP A 174 1.10 -16.88 -7.54
CA TRP A 174 1.86 -15.80 -8.18
C TRP A 174 2.43 -16.13 -9.56
N TRP A 175 2.91 -17.34 -9.79
CA TRP A 175 3.59 -17.67 -11.05
C TRP A 175 3.56 -19.15 -11.47
N ASP A 176 3.42 -20.12 -10.57
CA ASP A 176 3.46 -21.56 -10.95
C ASP A 176 2.09 -22.12 -11.38
N GLY A 177 0.99 -21.51 -10.91
CA GLY A 177 -0.36 -22.01 -11.12
C GLY A 177 -0.88 -21.82 -12.54
N ALA A 178 -1.55 -22.83 -13.08
CA ALA A 178 -2.18 -22.71 -14.40
C ALA A 178 -3.30 -21.65 -14.38
N GLU A 179 -3.99 -21.51 -13.24
CA GLU A 179 -5.08 -20.56 -13.06
C GLU A 179 -4.60 -19.11 -12.95
N SER A 180 -3.30 -18.87 -12.68
CA SER A 180 -2.69 -17.53 -12.60
C SER A 180 -1.97 -17.11 -13.89
N ALA A 181 -1.89 -17.98 -14.90
CA ALA A 181 -1.11 -17.75 -16.13
C ALA A 181 -1.58 -16.53 -16.96
N ASP A 182 -2.86 -16.17 -16.86
CA ASP A 182 -3.51 -15.03 -17.55
C ASP A 182 -3.72 -13.81 -16.64
N VAL A 183 -3.24 -13.85 -15.39
CA VAL A 183 -3.37 -12.75 -14.43
C VAL A 183 -2.35 -11.66 -14.73
N GLN A 184 -2.79 -10.40 -14.72
CA GLN A 184 -1.90 -9.25 -14.91
C GLN A 184 -1.60 -8.50 -13.61
N VAL A 185 -2.54 -8.45 -12.67
CA VAL A 185 -2.40 -7.74 -11.39
C VAL A 185 -2.66 -8.71 -10.24
N PHE A 186 -1.77 -8.72 -9.25
CA PHE A 186 -1.86 -9.59 -8.08
C PHE A 186 -2.01 -8.73 -6.83
N ASN A 187 -3.19 -8.78 -6.23
CA ASN A 187 -3.46 -8.12 -4.96
C ASN A 187 -3.10 -9.05 -3.78
N ASN A 188 -2.26 -8.56 -2.88
CA ASN A 188 -1.79 -9.29 -1.71
C ASN A 188 -2.09 -8.50 -0.43
N SER A 189 -3.36 -8.53 0.00
CA SER A 189 -3.86 -7.77 1.15
C SER A 189 -3.53 -8.39 2.51
N TRP A 190 -2.34 -8.96 2.62
CA TRP A 190 -1.83 -9.67 3.80
C TRP A 190 -0.37 -9.32 4.02
N GLY A 191 0.21 -9.78 5.13
CA GLY A 191 1.62 -9.63 5.45
C GLY A 191 2.09 -10.78 6.32
N ALA A 192 3.37 -10.81 6.65
CA ALA A 192 3.82 -11.61 7.80
C ALA A 192 2.98 -11.18 9.02
N GLY A 193 2.38 -12.15 9.71
CA GLY A 193 1.63 -11.87 10.93
C GLY A 193 2.52 -11.13 11.94
N PRO A 194 1.94 -10.48 12.97
CA PRO A 194 2.68 -9.76 14.00
C PRO A 194 3.63 -10.65 14.83
N GLY A 195 3.75 -11.95 14.51
CA GLY A 195 4.64 -12.93 15.12
C GLY A 195 6.07 -12.41 15.33
N ASN A 196 6.73 -12.94 16.36
CA ASN A 196 7.96 -12.44 16.99
C ASN A 196 8.72 -11.44 16.09
N PRO A 197 8.76 -10.13 16.42
CA PRO A 197 9.45 -9.13 15.60
C PRO A 197 10.93 -9.45 15.37
N ASN A 198 11.49 -10.41 16.13
CA ASN A 198 12.85 -10.90 16.04
C ASN A 198 13.04 -12.16 15.17
N LEU A 199 11.99 -12.75 14.59
CA LEU A 199 12.09 -13.88 13.65
C LEU A 199 11.96 -13.37 12.20
N PRO A 200 13.06 -13.11 11.47
CA PRO A 200 12.97 -12.84 10.05
C PRO A 200 12.65 -14.15 9.30
N LEU A 201 11.87 -14.03 8.22
CA LEU A 201 12.12 -14.88 7.06
C LEU A 201 13.46 -14.41 6.49
N ALA A 202 14.55 -15.15 6.75
CA ALA A 202 15.85 -14.82 6.20
C ALA A 202 15.78 -14.96 4.66
N TYR A 203 16.03 -13.86 3.94
CA TYR A 203 16.05 -13.86 2.47
C TYR A 203 17.50 -13.86 2.00
N SER A 204 17.95 -15.03 1.54
CA SER A 204 19.26 -15.13 0.87
C SER A 204 19.25 -14.36 -0.45
N GLU A 205 20.42 -13.96 -0.94
CA GLU A 205 20.53 -13.32 -2.26
C GLU A 205 20.01 -14.22 -3.40
N ASN A 206 20.12 -15.55 -3.25
CA ASN A 206 19.57 -16.52 -4.18
C ASN A 206 18.04 -16.55 -4.14
N THR A 207 17.44 -16.49 -2.94
CA THR A 207 15.99 -16.40 -2.77
C THR A 207 15.45 -15.14 -3.42
N ILE A 208 16.10 -14.00 -3.17
CA ILE A 208 15.73 -12.71 -3.77
C ILE A 208 15.77 -12.80 -5.29
N ARG A 209 16.89 -13.27 -5.84
CA ARG A 209 17.05 -13.42 -7.29
C ARG A 209 15.99 -14.35 -7.89
N SER A 210 15.74 -15.50 -7.26
CA SER A 210 14.76 -16.47 -7.73
C SER A 210 13.35 -15.87 -7.80
N TYR A 211 12.92 -15.20 -6.73
CA TYR A 211 11.60 -14.57 -6.68
C TYR A 211 11.48 -13.46 -7.70
N GLU A 212 12.45 -12.53 -7.76
CA GLU A 212 12.38 -11.42 -8.70
C GLU A 212 12.42 -11.89 -10.16
N GLN A 213 13.17 -12.96 -10.47
CA GLN A 213 13.17 -13.57 -11.79
C GLN A 213 11.81 -14.21 -12.12
N ALA A 214 11.22 -14.96 -11.20
CA ALA A 214 9.90 -15.58 -11.40
C ALA A 214 8.81 -14.52 -11.60
N LEU A 215 8.76 -13.51 -10.71
CA LEU A 215 7.80 -12.40 -10.79
C LEU A 215 7.98 -11.56 -12.07
N SER A 216 9.21 -11.33 -12.52
CA SER A 216 9.48 -10.62 -13.79
C SER A 216 9.13 -11.46 -15.01
N GLY A 217 9.21 -12.79 -14.92
CA GLY A 217 8.95 -13.71 -16.02
C GLY A 217 7.47 -13.85 -16.40
N THR A 218 6.54 -13.49 -15.50
CA THR A 218 5.10 -13.53 -15.79
C THR A 218 4.70 -12.52 -16.87
N ARG A 219 3.48 -12.69 -17.43
CA ARG A 219 3.00 -11.90 -18.58
C ARG A 219 3.98 -11.88 -19.77
N GLY A 220 4.63 -13.00 -20.05
CA GLY A 220 5.60 -13.14 -21.15
C GLY A 220 6.81 -12.22 -20.99
N GLY A 221 7.32 -12.06 -19.76
CA GLY A 221 8.48 -11.22 -19.45
C GLY A 221 8.18 -9.73 -19.21
N ARG A 222 6.91 -9.30 -19.32
CA ARG A 222 6.50 -7.95 -18.90
C ARG A 222 6.39 -7.82 -17.38
N GLY A 223 6.27 -8.95 -16.66
CA GLY A 223 6.07 -9.05 -15.23
C GLY A 223 4.66 -8.64 -14.79
N GLY A 224 4.09 -9.41 -13.88
CA GLY A 224 2.84 -9.12 -13.19
C GLY A 224 2.98 -7.90 -12.28
N ILE A 225 1.85 -7.23 -12.01
CA ILE A 225 1.82 -6.10 -11.07
C ILE A 225 1.49 -6.63 -9.69
N TYR A 226 2.52 -6.85 -8.85
CA TYR A 226 2.36 -7.40 -7.51
C TYR A 226 2.19 -6.27 -6.49
N VAL A 227 0.95 -6.06 -6.05
CA VAL A 227 0.58 -5.03 -5.07
C VAL A 227 0.42 -5.67 -3.70
N LYS A 228 1.02 -5.08 -2.67
CA LYS A 228 1.08 -5.67 -1.33
C LYS A 228 0.88 -4.66 -0.21
N SER A 229 0.11 -5.05 0.79
CA SER A 229 -0.11 -4.27 2.01
C SER A 229 1.19 -4.04 2.78
N ALA A 230 1.42 -2.80 3.23
CA ALA A 230 2.57 -2.46 4.07
C ALA A 230 2.50 -3.04 5.50
N GLY A 231 1.30 -3.34 5.99
CA GLY A 231 1.05 -3.80 7.36
C GLY A 231 0.27 -2.78 8.20
N ASN A 232 -0.29 -3.25 9.31
CA ASN A 232 -1.21 -2.47 10.17
C ASN A 232 -0.65 -2.30 11.60
N ASN A 233 0.68 -2.26 11.72
CA ASN A 233 1.37 -2.42 13.00
C ASN A 233 2.09 -1.13 13.44
N PHE A 234 1.49 0.02 13.22
CA PHE A 234 2.10 1.28 13.66
C PHE A 234 1.96 1.49 15.17
N ASN A 235 0.79 1.20 15.75
CA ASN A 235 0.49 1.45 17.16
C ASN A 235 0.40 0.17 18.01
N ASN A 236 0.40 -1.01 17.39
CA ASN A 236 0.31 -2.31 18.04
C ASN A 236 1.01 -3.39 17.20
N ALA A 237 1.52 -4.42 17.85
CA ALA A 237 2.02 -5.63 17.20
C ALA A 237 1.86 -6.80 18.18
N SER A 238 0.68 -7.40 18.14
CA SER A 238 0.31 -8.48 19.07
C SER A 238 0.89 -9.82 18.61
N ILE A 239 1.85 -10.37 19.32
CA ILE A 239 2.39 -11.73 19.03
C ILE A 239 1.55 -12.85 19.64
N SER A 240 0.64 -12.50 20.55
CA SER A 240 -0.40 -13.37 21.11
C SER A 240 -1.60 -12.51 21.52
N GLN A 241 -2.71 -13.14 21.94
CA GLN A 241 -3.89 -12.41 22.42
C GLN A 241 -3.60 -11.48 23.60
N THR A 242 -2.55 -11.74 24.38
CA THR A 242 -2.23 -11.02 25.62
C THR A 242 -0.94 -10.20 25.54
N GLN A 243 -0.18 -10.30 24.45
CA GLN A 243 1.15 -9.71 24.36
C GLN A 243 1.31 -8.81 23.13
N ASP A 244 1.32 -7.50 23.38
CA ASP A 244 1.73 -6.47 22.43
C ASP A 244 3.23 -6.19 22.59
N VAL A 245 4.01 -6.43 21.54
CA VAL A 245 5.46 -6.10 21.54
C VAL A 245 5.72 -4.61 21.39
N CYS A 246 4.68 -3.82 21.11
CA CYS A 246 4.78 -2.39 20.97
C CYS A 246 4.89 -1.68 22.31
N THR A 247 6.08 -1.19 22.64
CA THR A 247 6.29 -0.50 23.92
C THR A 247 5.59 0.85 23.97
N THR A 248 5.14 1.27 25.15
CA THR A 248 4.55 2.62 25.40
C THR A 248 5.44 3.73 24.85
N ASP A 249 6.74 3.59 25.05
CA ASP A 249 7.77 4.52 24.57
C ASP A 249 7.81 4.64 23.02
N THR A 250 7.56 3.54 22.28
CA THR A 250 7.44 3.55 20.81
C THR A 250 6.20 4.32 20.38
N LYS A 251 5.07 4.06 21.05
CA LYS A 251 3.77 4.70 20.77
C LYS A 251 3.83 6.20 21.05
N ASN A 252 4.38 6.60 22.20
CA ASN A 252 4.51 8.00 22.60
C ASN A 252 5.41 8.80 21.65
N ARG A 253 6.44 8.17 21.05
CA ARG A 253 7.29 8.83 20.06
C ARG A 253 6.66 8.92 18.68
N ASN A 254 5.61 8.15 18.38
CA ASN A 254 5.01 8.12 17.05
C ASN A 254 5.99 7.70 15.94
N THR A 255 7.00 6.88 16.26
CA THR A 255 7.98 6.38 15.27
C THR A 255 7.43 5.24 14.41
N GLY A 256 6.39 4.55 14.88
CA GLY A 256 5.82 3.36 14.26
C GLY A 256 6.44 2.07 14.79
N CYS A 257 5.60 1.08 15.07
CA CYS A 257 6.02 -0.11 15.80
C CYS A 257 6.79 -1.13 14.96
N VAL A 258 6.16 -1.62 13.90
CA VAL A 258 6.75 -2.56 12.96
C VAL A 258 6.80 -1.90 11.58
N PRO A 259 8.00 -1.53 11.10
CA PRO A 259 8.15 -0.93 9.78
C PRO A 259 7.71 -1.87 8.66
N ALA A 260 7.24 -1.30 7.56
CA ALA A 260 6.72 -2.05 6.40
C ALA A 260 7.75 -3.02 5.80
N GLY A 261 9.03 -2.62 5.78
CA GLY A 261 10.13 -3.44 5.29
C GLY A 261 10.48 -4.63 6.19
N ARG A 262 9.79 -4.83 7.32
CA ARG A 262 10.03 -6.00 8.18
C ARG A 262 9.60 -7.30 7.52
N ASP A 263 8.52 -7.27 6.73
CA ASP A 263 8.22 -8.36 5.81
C ASP A 263 9.19 -8.25 4.61
N PRO A 264 10.11 -9.21 4.41
CA PRO A 264 11.09 -9.12 3.33
C PRO A 264 10.45 -9.06 1.94
N ARG A 265 9.22 -9.58 1.76
CA ARG A 265 8.49 -9.52 0.49
C ARG A 265 8.14 -8.09 0.08
N ASN A 266 7.98 -7.18 1.04
CA ASN A 266 7.75 -5.76 0.78
C ASN A 266 9.00 -5.04 0.22
N ASN A 267 10.17 -5.69 0.25
CA ASN A 267 11.43 -5.13 -0.22
C ASN A 267 11.89 -5.73 -1.57
N LEU A 268 11.13 -6.68 -2.13
CA LEU A 268 11.41 -7.21 -3.46
C LEU A 268 11.20 -6.12 -4.52
N PHE A 269 12.10 -6.05 -5.49
CA PHE A 269 12.10 -4.99 -6.49
C PHE A 269 10.80 -4.92 -7.30
N ASN A 270 10.16 -6.07 -7.54
CA ASN A 270 8.91 -6.19 -8.31
C ASN A 270 7.67 -5.72 -7.55
N VAL A 271 7.74 -5.62 -6.22
CA VAL A 271 6.56 -5.41 -5.38
C VAL A 271 6.24 -3.91 -5.22
N ILE A 272 4.95 -3.60 -5.24
CA ILE A 272 4.38 -2.29 -4.92
C ILE A 272 3.84 -2.37 -3.49
N THR A 273 4.63 -1.89 -2.53
CA THR A 273 4.24 -1.86 -1.12
C THR A 273 3.38 -0.63 -0.83
N VAL A 274 2.18 -0.83 -0.29
CA VAL A 274 1.14 0.21 -0.19
C VAL A 274 0.84 0.60 1.26
N GLY A 275 0.96 1.89 1.56
CA GLY A 275 0.51 2.51 2.82
C GLY A 275 -0.97 2.90 2.80
N ALA A 276 -1.56 3.10 3.99
CA ALA A 276 -2.96 3.47 4.15
C ALA A 276 -3.17 4.91 4.63
N VAL A 277 -4.16 5.57 4.05
CA VAL A 277 -4.55 6.96 4.31
C VAL A 277 -6.03 7.02 4.72
N ARG A 278 -6.34 7.90 5.68
CA ARG A 278 -7.70 8.19 6.15
C ARG A 278 -8.45 9.08 5.15
N ALA A 279 -9.73 9.28 5.42
CA ALA A 279 -10.58 10.13 4.61
C ALA A 279 -10.26 11.64 4.68
N ASP A 280 -9.34 12.05 5.56
CA ASP A 280 -8.83 13.41 5.66
C ASP A 280 -7.46 13.62 5.00
N GLY A 281 -6.94 12.60 4.31
CA GLY A 281 -5.65 12.67 3.61
C GLY A 281 -4.42 12.46 4.51
N VAL A 282 -4.60 12.16 5.80
CA VAL A 282 -3.52 11.82 6.73
C VAL A 282 -3.39 10.29 6.86
N ARG A 283 -2.18 9.80 7.16
CA ARG A 283 -1.91 8.37 7.40
C ARG A 283 -2.95 7.75 8.34
N SER A 284 -3.47 6.57 7.96
CA SER A 284 -4.28 5.75 8.85
C SER A 284 -3.48 5.36 10.09
N SER A 285 -4.13 5.40 11.25
CA SER A 285 -3.50 5.27 12.56
C SER A 285 -2.67 3.98 12.67
N TYR A 286 -3.15 2.90 12.07
CA TYR A 286 -2.51 1.58 12.05
C TYR A 286 -1.42 1.42 10.98
N SER A 287 -1.38 2.24 9.92
CA SER A 287 -0.55 1.97 8.73
C SER A 287 0.93 1.88 9.08
N SER A 288 1.54 0.71 8.86
CA SER A 288 2.99 0.54 8.94
C SER A 288 3.69 1.47 7.94
N THR A 289 4.86 1.96 8.33
CA THR A 289 5.63 2.99 7.63
C THR A 289 7.04 2.49 7.32
N GLY A 290 7.76 3.10 6.39
CA GLY A 290 9.13 2.71 6.08
C GLY A 290 9.60 3.15 4.70
N SER A 291 10.88 2.94 4.44
CA SER A 291 11.51 3.23 3.14
C SER A 291 11.09 2.26 2.03
N ALA A 292 10.47 1.13 2.39
CA ALA A 292 9.95 0.14 1.45
C ALA A 292 8.64 0.56 0.77
N LEU A 293 7.92 1.56 1.31
CA LEU A 293 6.68 2.04 0.70
C LEU A 293 6.96 2.54 -0.72
N TRP A 294 6.09 2.18 -1.66
CA TRP A 294 6.12 2.74 -3.00
C TRP A 294 5.12 3.89 -3.09
N VAL A 295 3.85 3.61 -2.86
CA VAL A 295 2.74 4.58 -2.87
C VAL A 295 1.79 4.30 -1.72
N SER A 296 0.78 5.13 -1.55
CA SER A 296 -0.34 4.90 -0.65
C SER A 296 -1.67 4.91 -1.40
N ALA A 297 -2.70 4.39 -0.74
CA ALA A 297 -4.09 4.60 -1.11
C ALA A 297 -4.94 4.73 0.16
N PHE A 298 -6.26 4.80 0.00
CA PHE A 298 -7.16 4.98 1.13
C PHE A 298 -7.40 3.65 1.85
N GLY A 299 -7.27 3.65 3.17
CA GLY A 299 -7.62 2.52 4.03
C GLY A 299 -8.64 2.91 5.10
N GLY A 300 -8.87 4.22 5.29
CA GLY A 300 -9.77 4.72 6.31
C GLY A 300 -9.31 4.40 7.73
N GLU A 301 -10.24 4.39 8.66
CA GLU A 301 -10.05 3.92 10.04
C GLU A 301 -10.91 2.69 10.32
N TYR A 302 -12.06 2.79 10.99
CA TYR A 302 -12.81 1.60 11.41
C TYR A 302 -14.30 1.64 11.07
N GLY A 303 -14.84 2.78 10.62
CA GLY A 303 -16.22 2.88 10.14
C GLY A 303 -17.24 2.51 11.21
N LEU A 304 -16.96 2.83 12.47
CA LEU A 304 -17.88 2.60 13.59
C LEU A 304 -18.66 3.89 13.87
N GLN A 305 -19.76 3.77 14.60
CA GLN A 305 -20.51 4.92 15.11
C GLN A 305 -20.77 4.75 16.60
N ALA A 306 -20.53 5.81 17.37
CA ALA A 306 -20.64 5.79 18.83
C ALA A 306 -22.04 5.39 19.31
N GLN A 307 -23.08 5.69 18.51
CA GLN A 307 -24.45 5.28 18.79
C GLN A 307 -24.64 3.74 18.88
N TYR A 308 -23.81 2.96 18.18
CA TYR A 308 -23.89 1.49 18.18
C TYR A 308 -22.71 0.83 18.91
N ALA A 309 -21.55 1.48 18.94
CA ALA A 309 -20.33 0.98 19.58
C ALA A 309 -19.70 2.05 20.50
N PRO A 310 -20.36 2.43 21.61
CA PRO A 310 -19.89 3.53 22.47
C PRO A 310 -18.61 3.17 23.24
N GLY A 311 -17.87 4.19 23.67
CA GLY A 311 -16.72 4.05 24.58
C GLY A 311 -15.38 3.73 23.91
N LEU A 312 -15.31 3.72 22.58
CA LEU A 312 -14.07 3.55 21.83
C LEU A 312 -13.32 4.88 21.63
N VAL A 313 -12.03 4.77 21.29
CA VAL A 313 -11.17 5.92 20.94
C VAL A 313 -11.72 6.68 19.73
N ALA A 314 -11.59 8.01 19.70
CA ALA A 314 -12.23 8.87 18.69
C ALA A 314 -12.05 8.40 17.23
N ARG A 315 -10.82 8.00 16.86
CA ARG A 315 -10.51 7.49 15.50
C ARG A 315 -11.26 6.21 15.11
N ALA A 316 -11.80 5.46 16.08
CA ALA A 316 -12.64 4.30 15.77
C ALA A 316 -13.91 4.69 15.01
N TYR A 317 -14.34 5.95 15.15
CA TYR A 317 -15.52 6.49 14.49
C TYR A 317 -15.21 7.26 13.19
N ASP A 318 -13.96 7.21 12.72
CA ASP A 318 -13.58 7.75 11.42
C ASP A 318 -13.95 6.77 10.29
N PRO A 319 -14.25 7.26 9.08
CA PRO A 319 -14.67 6.44 7.93
C PRO A 319 -13.71 5.29 7.62
N ALA A 320 -14.25 4.09 7.42
CA ALA A 320 -13.57 2.98 6.76
C ALA A 320 -14.10 2.83 5.32
N ILE A 321 -13.86 1.68 4.68
CA ILE A 321 -14.16 1.45 3.27
C ILE A 321 -15.45 0.64 3.13
N VAL A 322 -16.40 1.19 2.35
CA VAL A 322 -17.62 0.50 1.95
C VAL A 322 -17.32 -0.44 0.79
N THR A 323 -17.63 -1.72 0.94
CA THR A 323 -17.35 -2.78 -0.05
C THR A 323 -18.31 -3.98 0.13
N THR A 324 -18.21 -4.99 -0.75
CA THR A 324 -18.90 -6.28 -0.61
C THR A 324 -18.47 -7.02 0.65
N ASP A 325 -19.36 -7.78 1.26
CA ASP A 325 -19.05 -8.79 2.28
C ASP A 325 -19.45 -10.17 1.73
N VAL A 326 -19.20 -11.23 2.49
CA VAL A 326 -19.86 -12.51 2.22
C VAL A 326 -21.37 -12.35 2.35
N THR A 327 -22.14 -12.97 1.46
CA THR A 327 -23.59 -12.73 1.39
C THR A 327 -24.34 -13.22 2.63
N GLY A 328 -25.32 -12.44 3.08
CA GLY A 328 -26.30 -12.82 4.11
C GLY A 328 -25.91 -12.39 5.52
N CYS A 329 -26.92 -12.10 6.35
CA CYS A 329 -26.74 -11.48 7.67
C CYS A 329 -26.29 -12.41 8.82
N ALA A 330 -25.94 -13.66 8.53
CA ALA A 330 -25.60 -14.66 9.54
C ALA A 330 -24.10 -14.68 9.86
N GLN A 331 -23.24 -14.34 8.88
CA GLN A 331 -21.79 -14.51 8.95
C GLN A 331 -21.09 -13.32 8.28
N GLY A 332 -19.76 -13.28 8.37
CA GLY A 332 -18.97 -12.19 7.79
C GLY A 332 -18.80 -11.00 8.72
N SER A 333 -18.45 -9.87 8.12
CA SER A 333 -18.23 -8.59 8.79
C SER A 333 -19.55 -7.92 9.15
N ASN A 334 -20.54 -8.00 8.25
CA ASN A 334 -21.89 -7.50 8.44
C ASN A 334 -22.82 -8.65 8.87
N LYS A 335 -23.11 -8.71 10.17
CA LYS A 335 -23.99 -9.72 10.75
C LYS A 335 -24.86 -9.16 11.85
N ASN A 336 -26.05 -9.75 12.02
CA ASN A 336 -27.08 -9.25 12.93
C ASN A 336 -26.69 -9.31 14.41
N THR A 337 -25.71 -10.15 14.77
CA THR A 337 -25.25 -10.31 16.15
C THR A 337 -24.38 -9.15 16.64
N ASN A 338 -23.93 -8.25 15.75
CA ASN A 338 -23.01 -7.17 16.11
C ASN A 338 -23.14 -5.96 15.18
N ARG A 339 -24.23 -5.19 15.34
CA ARG A 339 -24.40 -3.90 14.65
C ARG A 339 -23.44 -2.86 15.23
N GLN A 340 -22.62 -2.24 14.37
CA GLN A 340 -21.60 -1.27 14.80
C GLN A 340 -21.65 0.07 14.03
N ASN A 341 -22.43 0.13 12.96
CA ASN A 341 -22.74 1.33 12.19
C ASN A 341 -24.14 1.20 11.56
N THR A 342 -24.55 2.22 10.81
CA THR A 342 -25.86 2.30 10.17
C THR A 342 -26.04 1.28 9.04
N LEU A 343 -24.97 0.87 8.35
CA LEU A 343 -25.00 -0.07 7.22
C LEU A 343 -24.97 -1.54 7.65
N ASP A 344 -24.24 -1.86 8.73
CA ASP A 344 -23.92 -3.23 9.11
C ASP A 344 -24.98 -3.88 10.01
N SER A 345 -26.13 -4.22 9.43
CA SER A 345 -27.09 -5.22 9.93
C SER A 345 -28.28 -5.31 8.97
N ASN A 346 -29.17 -6.29 9.15
CA ASN A 346 -30.44 -6.34 8.42
C ASN A 346 -31.38 -5.14 8.68
N LEU A 347 -31.06 -4.28 9.66
CA LEU A 347 -31.78 -3.04 9.96
C LEU A 347 -31.30 -1.86 9.11
N SER A 348 -30.32 -2.06 8.23
CA SER A 348 -29.89 -1.05 7.27
C SER A 348 -31.01 -0.76 6.27
N ALA A 349 -31.28 0.53 6.06
CA ALA A 349 -32.29 0.99 5.11
C ALA A 349 -31.87 0.79 3.64
N ILE A 350 -30.57 0.56 3.39
CA ILE A 350 -29.97 0.48 2.04
C ILE A 350 -29.27 -0.86 1.76
N ASP A 351 -29.09 -1.71 2.78
CA ASP A 351 -28.61 -3.09 2.64
C ASP A 351 -29.21 -3.99 3.74
N SER A 352 -30.48 -4.38 3.60
CA SER A 352 -31.10 -5.36 4.52
C SER A 352 -30.61 -6.79 4.31
N THR A 353 -29.82 -7.04 3.26
CA THR A 353 -29.27 -8.37 2.91
C THR A 353 -27.95 -8.68 3.58
N CYS A 354 -27.28 -7.66 4.11
CA CYS A 354 -25.96 -7.70 4.71
C CYS A 354 -24.85 -8.16 3.74
N ASN A 355 -25.06 -7.95 2.44
CA ASN A 355 -24.08 -8.31 1.41
C ASN A 355 -22.94 -7.31 1.32
N TYR A 356 -22.99 -6.20 2.05
CA TYR A 356 -21.98 -5.15 2.02
C TYR A 356 -21.60 -4.76 3.44
N THR A 357 -20.41 -4.20 3.61
CA THR A 357 -19.99 -3.66 4.90
C THR A 357 -19.30 -2.32 4.77
N ALA A 358 -19.40 -1.49 5.81
CA ALA A 358 -18.68 -0.22 5.94
C ALA A 358 -17.43 -0.30 6.84
N LYS A 359 -17.02 -1.50 7.26
CA LYS A 359 -15.92 -1.72 8.22
C LYS A 359 -14.59 -2.17 7.61
N MET A 360 -14.55 -2.46 6.31
CA MET A 360 -13.31 -2.91 5.69
C MET A 360 -12.25 -1.81 5.79
N ASN A 361 -11.06 -2.14 6.30
CA ASN A 361 -10.00 -1.16 6.53
C ASN A 361 -8.61 -1.78 6.34
N GLY A 362 -7.59 -1.09 6.83
CA GLY A 362 -6.21 -1.57 6.78
C GLY A 362 -5.50 -1.10 5.52
N THR A 363 -4.19 -1.31 5.50
CA THR A 363 -3.42 -1.38 4.26
C THR A 363 -3.98 -2.43 3.30
N SER A 364 -4.71 -3.42 3.83
CA SER A 364 -5.51 -4.40 3.11
C SER A 364 -6.67 -3.83 2.29
N ALA A 365 -7.19 -2.65 2.64
CA ALA A 365 -8.14 -1.92 1.81
C ALA A 365 -7.44 -0.98 0.81
N SER A 366 -6.21 -0.55 1.09
CA SER A 366 -5.41 0.28 0.19
C SER A 366 -4.78 -0.51 -0.97
N ALA A 367 -4.29 -1.73 -0.72
CA ALA A 367 -3.74 -2.61 -1.75
C ALA A 367 -4.72 -2.89 -2.92
N PRO A 368 -6.00 -3.23 -2.70
CA PRO A 368 -6.94 -3.48 -3.80
C PRO A 368 -7.30 -2.20 -4.56
N MET A 369 -7.23 -1.03 -3.92
CA MET A 369 -7.36 0.24 -4.63
C MET A 369 -6.21 0.46 -5.61
N VAL A 370 -4.96 0.27 -5.17
CA VAL A 370 -3.79 0.37 -6.06
C VAL A 370 -3.84 -0.70 -7.15
N SER A 371 -4.32 -1.91 -6.84
CA SER A 371 -4.53 -2.97 -7.82
C SER A 371 -5.55 -2.58 -8.90
N GLY A 372 -6.68 -1.97 -8.49
CA GLY A 372 -7.65 -1.42 -9.42
C GLY A 372 -7.07 -0.30 -10.29
N VAL A 373 -6.34 0.66 -9.70
CA VAL A 373 -5.68 1.73 -10.48
C VAL A 373 -4.66 1.15 -11.47
N ALA A 374 -3.89 0.11 -11.09
CA ALA A 374 -3.00 -0.59 -12.00
C ALA A 374 -3.75 -1.26 -13.16
N ALA A 375 -4.95 -1.78 -12.92
CA ALA A 375 -5.79 -2.33 -13.98
C ALA A 375 -6.31 -1.23 -14.94
N LEU A 376 -6.71 -0.06 -14.43
CA LEU A 376 -7.05 1.09 -15.28
C LEU A 376 -5.86 1.55 -16.14
N VAL A 377 -4.65 1.55 -15.57
CA VAL A 377 -3.40 1.88 -16.30
C VAL A 377 -3.11 0.85 -17.39
N LEU A 378 -3.29 -0.44 -17.12
CA LEU A 378 -3.05 -1.51 -18.10
C LEU A 378 -4.12 -1.60 -19.19
N GLU A 379 -5.37 -1.20 -18.90
CA GLU A 379 -6.40 -1.02 -19.93
C GLU A 379 -5.99 0.06 -20.92
N ALA A 380 -5.48 1.20 -20.43
CA ALA A 380 -5.00 2.29 -21.28
C ALA A 380 -3.76 1.91 -22.09
N ASN A 381 -2.87 1.07 -21.53
CA ASN A 381 -1.69 0.57 -22.24
C ASN A 381 -1.28 -0.83 -21.77
N PRO A 382 -1.70 -1.91 -22.48
CA PRO A 382 -1.43 -3.28 -22.07
C PRO A 382 0.04 -3.70 -22.26
N ASN A 383 0.84 -2.91 -22.98
CA ASN A 383 2.25 -3.21 -23.26
C ASN A 383 3.20 -2.84 -22.12
N LEU A 384 2.73 -2.10 -21.11
CA LEU A 384 3.54 -1.68 -19.97
C LEU A 384 4.08 -2.87 -19.18
N SER A 385 5.37 -2.79 -18.84
CA SER A 385 6.00 -3.69 -17.88
C SER A 385 5.64 -3.32 -16.45
N TYR A 386 5.92 -4.21 -15.50
CA TYR A 386 5.74 -3.91 -14.08
C TYR A 386 6.54 -2.68 -13.63
N ARG A 387 7.73 -2.45 -14.21
CA ARG A 387 8.56 -1.27 -13.91
C ARG A 387 7.92 0.01 -14.42
N ASP A 388 7.35 -0.02 -15.62
CA ASP A 388 6.66 1.14 -16.20
C ASP A 388 5.43 1.51 -15.35
N VAL A 389 4.61 0.52 -14.98
CA VAL A 389 3.44 0.76 -14.10
C VAL A 389 3.87 1.31 -12.74
N LYS A 390 4.90 0.71 -12.11
CA LYS A 390 5.48 1.24 -10.86
C LYS A 390 5.87 2.70 -11.00
N TYR A 391 6.61 3.03 -12.04
CA TYR A 391 7.11 4.38 -12.29
C TYR A 391 5.99 5.39 -12.53
N ILE A 392 4.98 5.03 -13.33
CA ILE A 392 3.80 5.87 -13.56
C ILE A 392 3.11 6.15 -12.23
N LEU A 393 2.78 5.12 -11.45
CA LEU A 393 2.10 5.29 -10.17
C LEU A 393 2.87 6.21 -9.20
N ALA A 394 4.20 6.08 -9.15
CA ALA A 394 5.06 6.93 -8.32
C ALA A 394 5.08 8.39 -8.79
N THR A 395 5.30 8.60 -10.09
CA THR A 395 5.52 9.95 -10.65
C THR A 395 4.23 10.75 -10.86
N THR A 396 3.08 10.08 -10.79
CA THR A 396 1.76 10.73 -10.85
C THR A 396 1.04 10.82 -9.50
N ALA A 397 1.60 10.26 -8.43
CA ALA A 397 1.00 10.28 -7.10
C ALA A 397 0.77 11.72 -6.58
N THR A 398 -0.31 11.89 -5.81
CA THR A 398 -0.61 13.12 -5.09
C THR A 398 0.17 13.14 -3.77
N ARG A 399 0.96 14.20 -3.55
CA ARG A 399 1.61 14.47 -2.26
C ARG A 399 0.57 14.89 -1.21
N ASN A 400 -0.09 13.91 -0.61
CA ASN A 400 -1.04 14.11 0.48
C ASN A 400 -0.32 14.59 1.76
N HIS A 401 -1.03 15.29 2.65
CA HIS A 401 -0.49 15.84 3.89
C HIS A 401 0.90 16.50 3.68
N PRO A 402 1.00 17.56 2.83
CA PRO A 402 2.30 18.11 2.42
C PRO A 402 3.14 18.64 3.59
N ASN A 403 2.48 19.03 4.69
CA ASN A 403 3.08 19.51 5.94
C ASN A 403 3.29 18.39 6.98
N GLN A 404 3.39 17.13 6.56
CA GLN A 404 3.68 16.01 7.45
C GLN A 404 4.84 16.34 8.40
N PRO A 405 4.62 16.32 9.73
CA PRO A 405 5.67 16.62 10.68
C PRO A 405 6.72 15.51 10.70
N ALA A 406 7.97 15.92 10.90
CA ALA A 406 9.01 14.98 11.28
C ALA A 406 8.77 14.47 12.71
N VAL A 407 9.20 13.25 12.97
CA VAL A 407 9.26 12.69 14.32
C VAL A 407 10.64 13.01 14.89
N THR A 408 10.71 13.88 15.88
CA THR A 408 11.96 14.33 16.49
C THR A 408 12.03 14.00 17.97
N LEU A 409 13.24 13.71 18.45
CA LEU A 409 13.53 13.67 19.88
C LEU A 409 13.56 15.11 20.45
N ALA A 410 13.47 15.22 21.77
CA ALA A 410 13.50 16.51 22.47
C ALA A 410 14.81 17.30 22.23
N ASP A 411 15.89 16.62 21.88
CA ASP A 411 17.19 17.21 21.53
C ASP A 411 17.32 17.60 20.05
N GLY A 412 16.23 17.52 19.27
CA GLY A 412 16.17 17.94 17.87
C GLY A 412 16.56 16.86 16.85
N ARG A 413 17.04 15.70 17.29
CA ARG A 413 17.40 14.61 16.35
C ARG A 413 16.15 14.00 15.73
N THR A 414 16.20 13.76 14.41
CA THR A 414 15.06 13.23 13.65
C THR A 414 15.07 11.70 13.61
N LEU A 415 14.00 11.07 14.07
CA LEU A 415 13.76 9.62 13.99
C LEU A 415 13.15 9.21 12.65
N VAL A 416 12.16 9.97 12.19
CA VAL A 416 11.48 9.80 10.92
C VAL A 416 11.31 11.19 10.29
N PRO A 417 11.81 11.43 9.08
CA PRO A 417 11.64 12.73 8.44
C PRO A 417 10.18 12.95 8.02
N GLY A 418 9.82 14.22 7.81
CA GLY A 418 8.63 14.56 7.03
C GLY A 418 8.83 14.24 5.55
N TRP A 419 8.09 14.91 4.67
CA TRP A 419 8.38 14.85 3.24
C TRP A 419 9.79 15.36 2.94
N THR A 420 10.55 14.58 2.18
CA THR A 420 11.87 14.94 1.67
C THR A 420 11.81 15.03 0.15
N VAL A 421 12.70 15.83 -0.44
CA VAL A 421 12.86 15.90 -1.90
C VAL A 421 14.29 15.48 -2.21
N ASN A 422 14.42 14.50 -3.10
CA ASN A 422 15.69 13.92 -3.48
C ASN A 422 16.42 14.80 -4.51
N ALA A 423 17.65 14.45 -4.90
CA ALA A 423 18.46 15.25 -5.80
C ALA A 423 17.91 15.30 -7.24
N ALA A 424 17.03 14.37 -7.61
CA ALA A 424 16.30 14.35 -8.88
C ALA A 424 14.94 15.07 -8.80
N GLY A 425 14.62 15.74 -7.68
CA GLY A 425 13.37 16.47 -7.51
C GLY A 425 12.15 15.62 -7.18
N ARG A 426 12.33 14.35 -6.80
CA ARG A 426 11.23 13.47 -6.37
C ARG A 426 10.94 13.63 -4.89
N ALA A 427 9.69 13.92 -4.57
CA ALA A 427 9.23 13.96 -3.18
C ALA A 427 8.96 12.54 -2.66
N TYR A 428 9.44 12.24 -1.46
CA TYR A 428 9.24 10.94 -0.82
C TYR A 428 9.01 11.08 0.69
N SER A 429 8.18 10.21 1.24
CA SER A 429 7.91 10.11 2.68
C SER A 429 7.93 8.66 3.16
N ASN A 430 8.54 8.42 4.32
CA ASN A 430 8.41 7.13 5.01
C ASN A 430 6.97 6.79 5.42
N TRP A 431 6.04 7.76 5.45
CA TRP A 431 4.63 7.52 5.78
C TRP A 431 3.76 7.24 4.55
N TYR A 432 4.17 7.73 3.37
CA TYR A 432 3.30 7.73 2.17
C TYR A 432 3.96 7.20 0.90
N GLY A 433 5.24 6.82 0.93
CA GLY A 433 6.01 6.58 -0.29
C GLY A 433 6.07 7.86 -1.13
N PHE A 434 5.74 7.75 -2.42
CA PHE A 434 5.58 8.90 -3.33
C PHE A 434 4.26 9.66 -3.15
N GLY A 435 3.31 9.13 -2.38
CA GLY A 435 2.01 9.74 -2.12
C GLY A 435 0.84 8.84 -2.45
N VAL A 436 -0.37 9.39 -2.38
CA VAL A 436 -1.60 8.68 -2.73
C VAL A 436 -1.70 8.54 -4.25
N VAL A 437 -2.00 7.34 -4.75
CA VAL A 437 -2.20 7.11 -6.19
C VAL A 437 -3.30 8.02 -6.76
N ASN A 438 -3.05 8.59 -7.94
CA ASN A 438 -4.01 9.42 -8.67
C ASN A 438 -4.34 8.74 -10.00
N ALA A 439 -5.52 8.11 -10.08
CA ALA A 439 -5.86 7.24 -11.19
C ALA A 439 -5.93 8.00 -12.52
N ALA A 440 -6.62 9.15 -12.56
CA ALA A 440 -6.75 9.92 -13.79
C ALA A 440 -5.38 10.36 -14.34
N ARG A 441 -4.47 10.82 -13.47
CA ARG A 441 -3.13 11.24 -13.90
C ARG A 441 -2.27 10.04 -14.33
N ALA A 442 -2.40 8.90 -13.64
CA ALA A 442 -1.68 7.67 -14.00
C ALA A 442 -2.11 7.16 -15.39
N VAL A 443 -3.41 7.08 -15.64
CA VAL A 443 -3.99 6.68 -16.93
C VAL A 443 -3.56 7.64 -18.05
N GLN A 444 -3.66 8.95 -17.82
CA GLN A 444 -3.24 9.95 -18.80
C GLN A 444 -1.77 9.78 -19.22
N VAL A 445 -0.87 9.50 -18.27
CA VAL A 445 0.54 9.26 -18.57
C VAL A 445 0.74 7.93 -19.29
N ALA A 446 -0.02 6.89 -18.94
CA ALA A 446 0.10 5.54 -19.49
C ALA A 446 -0.16 5.46 -21.00
N GLU A 447 -1.13 6.24 -21.52
CA GLU A 447 -1.54 6.23 -22.93
C GLU A 447 -0.38 6.42 -23.91
N ASN A 448 0.61 7.24 -23.53
CA ASN A 448 1.75 7.58 -24.38
C ASN A 448 3.10 7.32 -23.69
N PHE A 449 3.11 6.47 -22.65
CA PHE A 449 4.33 6.21 -21.88
C PHE A 449 5.37 5.47 -22.72
N GLN A 450 6.60 5.98 -22.72
CA GLN A 450 7.75 5.29 -23.30
C GLN A 450 8.39 4.42 -22.23
N SER A 451 8.61 3.14 -22.55
CA SER A 451 9.21 2.20 -21.60
C SER A 451 10.55 2.71 -21.08
N LEU A 452 10.83 2.43 -19.80
CA LEU A 452 12.08 2.81 -19.12
C LEU A 452 13.34 2.18 -19.75
N GLY A 453 13.19 1.22 -20.66
CA GLY A 453 14.30 0.51 -21.28
C GLY A 453 14.79 -0.66 -20.43
N ALA A 454 15.98 -1.18 -20.72
CA ALA A 454 16.53 -2.35 -20.04
C ALA A 454 16.91 -2.04 -18.58
N LEU A 455 16.66 -3.00 -17.69
CA LEU A 455 17.08 -2.91 -16.29
C LEU A 455 18.61 -2.98 -16.18
N VAL A 456 19.20 -2.00 -15.51
CA VAL A 456 20.58 -2.00 -15.04
C VAL A 456 20.57 -2.42 -13.56
N ASP A 457 21.20 -3.57 -13.29
CA ASP A 457 21.38 -4.13 -11.94
C ASP A 457 22.86 -4.10 -11.58
N SER A 458 23.22 -3.41 -10.49
CA SER A 458 24.61 -3.33 -10.02
C SER A 458 25.19 -4.67 -9.55
N GLY A 459 24.32 -5.66 -9.32
CA GLY A 459 24.58 -6.83 -8.50
C GLY A 459 24.74 -6.46 -7.02
N TRP A 460 24.77 -7.48 -6.16
CA TRP A 460 25.08 -7.28 -4.75
C TRP A 460 26.55 -6.94 -4.56
N ARG A 461 26.78 -5.92 -3.74
CA ARG A 461 28.10 -5.47 -3.31
C ARG A 461 28.11 -5.41 -1.80
N ASN A 462 29.21 -5.77 -1.17
CA ASN A 462 29.29 -5.78 0.28
C ASN A 462 30.64 -5.29 0.81
N THR A 463 30.64 -4.95 2.10
CA THR A 463 31.81 -4.66 2.90
C THR A 463 31.64 -5.29 4.28
N THR A 464 32.71 -5.87 4.80
CA THR A 464 32.77 -6.60 6.09
C THR A 464 33.59 -5.84 7.13
N ARG A 465 33.85 -4.56 6.91
CA ARG A 465 34.60 -3.72 7.86
C ARG A 465 33.78 -3.51 9.13
N THR A 466 34.47 -3.55 10.26
CA THR A 466 33.89 -3.24 11.57
C THR A 466 34.17 -1.79 11.94
N VAL A 467 33.13 -1.05 12.30
CA VAL A 467 33.22 0.34 12.76
C VAL A 467 32.46 0.49 14.07
N ALA A 468 33.11 1.06 15.07
CA ALA A 468 32.52 1.29 16.38
C ALA A 468 31.35 2.28 16.29
N ILE A 469 30.24 1.93 16.94
CA ILE A 469 29.09 2.82 17.10
C ILE A 469 29.34 3.66 18.35
N GLY A 470 29.64 4.93 18.12
CA GLY A 470 29.80 5.92 19.18
C GLY A 470 28.46 6.31 19.82
N ASN A 471 28.53 7.15 20.84
CA ASN A 471 27.35 7.69 21.51
C ASN A 471 26.74 8.87 20.73
N THR A 472 25.80 9.59 21.33
CA THR A 472 25.07 10.69 20.68
C THR A 472 25.87 11.96 20.38
N SER A 473 27.05 12.12 20.96
CA SER A 473 28.00 13.19 20.58
C SER A 473 28.99 12.76 19.50
N ALA A 474 29.07 11.46 19.19
CA ALA A 474 29.95 10.95 18.16
C ALA A 474 29.33 11.14 16.77
N ALA A 475 30.19 11.27 15.77
CA ALA A 475 29.76 11.13 14.39
C ALA A 475 29.15 9.73 14.17
N ALA A 476 28.15 9.63 13.30
CA ALA A 476 27.56 8.35 12.93
C ALA A 476 28.65 7.35 12.48
N ALA A 477 28.50 6.08 12.84
CA ALA A 477 29.33 5.01 12.31
C ALA A 477 29.00 4.84 10.83
N ARG A 478 30.02 4.70 9.98
CA ARG A 478 29.86 4.69 8.51
C ARG A 478 30.50 3.48 7.87
N LEU A 479 29.75 2.82 7.01
CA LEU A 479 30.28 1.93 5.98
C LEU A 479 29.96 2.49 4.62
N THR A 480 30.98 2.55 3.75
CA THR A 480 30.86 3.12 2.41
C THR A 480 31.12 2.07 1.35
N PHE A 481 30.50 2.29 0.18
CA PHE A 481 30.72 1.51 -1.02
C PHE A 481 30.81 2.43 -2.24
N GLN A 482 31.81 2.21 -3.10
CA GLN A 482 31.96 2.97 -4.34
C GLN A 482 31.35 2.17 -5.50
N LEU A 483 30.31 2.72 -6.12
CA LEU A 483 29.69 2.15 -7.32
C LEU A 483 30.17 2.90 -8.56
N ALA A 484 30.97 2.26 -9.42
CA ALA A 484 31.59 2.92 -10.59
C ALA A 484 30.71 2.91 -11.86
N ASN A 485 29.83 1.91 -12.01
CA ASN A 485 28.97 1.70 -13.18
C ASN A 485 27.52 1.47 -12.74
N GLY A 486 26.91 2.48 -12.11
CA GLY A 486 25.51 2.41 -11.66
C GLY A 486 24.52 2.82 -12.74
N ALA A 487 23.24 2.52 -12.53
CA ALA A 487 22.13 3.04 -13.32
C ALA A 487 22.17 4.58 -13.41
N ARG A 488 21.74 5.14 -14.54
CA ARG A 488 21.66 6.60 -14.71
C ARG A 488 20.48 7.17 -13.93
N ASN A 489 19.37 6.43 -13.91
CA ASN A 489 18.18 6.72 -13.14
C ASN A 489 17.90 5.52 -12.22
N ILE A 490 18.04 5.71 -10.91
CA ILE A 490 17.68 4.69 -9.93
C ILE A 490 16.17 4.48 -9.94
N GLU A 491 15.72 3.24 -9.80
CA GLU A 491 14.32 2.89 -9.53
C GLU A 491 14.12 2.48 -8.08
N SER A 492 15.03 1.66 -7.53
CA SER A 492 15.00 1.24 -6.13
C SER A 492 16.39 0.79 -5.68
N VAL A 493 16.62 0.85 -4.37
CA VAL A 493 17.85 0.36 -3.74
C VAL A 493 17.51 -0.71 -2.72
N GLN A 494 18.12 -1.89 -2.86
CA GLN A 494 18.05 -2.95 -1.86
C GLN A 494 19.33 -2.97 -1.03
N LEU A 495 19.20 -3.31 0.25
CA LEU A 495 20.31 -3.32 1.19
C LEU A 495 20.14 -4.36 2.29
N GLY A 496 21.26 -4.69 2.93
CA GLY A 496 21.27 -5.49 4.16
C GLY A 496 22.47 -5.11 5.03
N PHE A 497 22.39 -5.36 6.32
CA PHE A 497 23.46 -4.98 7.26
C PHE A 497 23.42 -5.82 8.54
N ARG A 498 24.57 -5.91 9.21
CA ARG A 498 24.72 -6.58 10.50
C ARG A 498 25.38 -5.67 11.52
N VAL A 499 24.89 -5.72 12.74
CA VAL A 499 25.37 -4.95 13.87
C VAL A 499 25.54 -5.85 15.09
N ASN A 500 26.50 -5.54 15.94
CA ASN A 500 26.51 -6.01 17.31
C ASN A 500 26.21 -4.82 18.22
N HIS A 501 25.15 -4.87 19.02
CA HIS A 501 24.81 -3.81 19.95
C HIS A 501 24.00 -4.36 21.12
N ARG A 502 24.19 -3.80 22.32
CA ARG A 502 23.48 -4.25 23.54
C ARG A 502 21.97 -3.98 23.50
N ASN A 503 21.52 -3.01 22.71
CA ASN A 503 20.12 -2.69 22.52
C ASN A 503 19.90 -2.17 21.09
N THR A 504 19.51 -3.05 20.17
CA THR A 504 19.38 -2.66 18.76
C THR A 504 18.16 -1.81 18.47
N ARG A 505 17.18 -1.74 19.38
CA ARG A 505 16.04 -0.82 19.27
C ARG A 505 16.46 0.63 19.22
N GLN A 506 17.56 0.99 19.85
CA GLN A 506 18.01 2.39 19.92
C GLN A 506 18.69 2.86 18.64
N LEU A 507 19.01 1.94 17.72
CA LEU A 507 19.79 2.28 16.53
C LEU A 507 18.90 2.81 15.41
N GLN A 508 19.32 3.92 14.81
CA GLN A 508 18.79 4.39 13.53
C GLN A 508 19.79 4.05 12.43
N PHE A 509 19.27 3.60 11.29
CA PHE A 509 20.05 3.36 10.08
C PHE A 509 19.57 4.29 8.96
N VAL A 510 20.52 4.99 8.35
CA VAL A 510 20.27 5.94 7.26
C VAL A 510 21.15 5.55 6.07
N LEU A 511 20.53 5.37 4.90
CA LEU A 511 21.25 5.20 3.64
C LEU A 511 21.41 6.57 2.98
N VAL A 512 22.61 6.88 2.52
CA VAL A 512 22.96 8.13 1.84
C VAL A 512 23.43 7.83 0.42
N SER A 513 22.83 8.49 -0.57
CA SER A 513 23.20 8.37 -1.99
C SER A 513 24.43 9.20 -2.34
N PRO A 514 25.07 8.96 -3.51
CA PRO A 514 26.17 9.79 -4.01
C PRO A 514 25.82 11.28 -4.12
N SER A 515 24.55 11.59 -4.39
CA SER A 515 24.04 12.95 -4.50
C SER A 515 23.75 13.61 -3.15
N GLY A 516 23.92 12.89 -2.05
CA GLY A 516 23.72 13.40 -0.68
C GLY A 516 22.30 13.22 -0.13
N THR A 517 21.37 12.62 -0.88
CA THR A 517 20.02 12.30 -0.40
C THR A 517 20.09 11.28 0.73
N ARG A 518 19.23 11.45 1.74
CA ARG A 518 19.24 10.64 2.97
C ARG A 518 17.91 9.93 3.14
N SER A 519 17.93 8.61 3.29
CA SER A 519 16.75 7.78 3.54
C SER A 519 16.87 7.06 4.88
N VAL A 520 15.94 7.29 5.81
CA VAL A 520 15.83 6.46 7.02
C VAL A 520 15.27 5.10 6.61
N VAL A 521 16.13 4.07 6.62
CA VAL A 521 15.78 2.70 6.23
C VAL A 521 15.29 1.87 7.41
N GLN A 522 15.75 2.22 8.61
CA GLN A 522 15.32 1.62 9.87
C GLN A 522 15.31 2.71 10.95
N PRO A 523 14.12 3.20 11.36
CA PRO A 523 14.01 4.12 12.47
C PRO A 523 14.43 3.47 13.80
N ALA A 524 14.97 4.28 14.71
CA ALA A 524 15.16 3.88 16.10
C ALA A 524 13.84 3.85 16.87
N PHE A 525 13.83 3.17 18.01
CA PHE A 525 12.69 2.97 18.91
C PHE A 525 11.49 2.28 18.28
N THR A 526 11.73 1.38 17.33
CA THR A 526 10.72 0.42 16.84
C THR A 526 10.64 -0.80 17.78
N ALA A 527 9.78 -1.77 17.49
CA ALA A 527 9.71 -3.04 18.23
C ALA A 527 10.83 -4.04 17.88
N ILE A 528 11.81 -3.68 17.05
CA ILE A 528 12.86 -4.60 16.64
C ILE A 528 13.84 -4.89 17.78
N GLY A 529 13.94 -6.13 18.23
CA GLY A 529 14.75 -6.49 19.40
C GLY A 529 13.96 -6.57 20.71
N SER A 530 12.63 -6.35 20.69
CA SER A 530 11.77 -6.65 21.85
C SER A 530 11.49 -8.15 21.88
N GLY A 531 12.11 -8.89 22.80
CA GLY A 531 11.86 -10.32 22.93
C GLY A 531 10.59 -10.64 23.72
N THR A 532 10.23 -11.93 23.74
CA THR A 532 9.05 -12.44 24.44
C THR A 532 9.37 -12.69 25.91
N GLY A 533 8.47 -12.34 26.84
CA GLY A 533 8.63 -12.70 28.26
C GLY A 533 9.67 -11.88 29.04
N GLY A 534 9.96 -10.64 28.62
CA GLY A 534 10.85 -9.72 29.36
C GLY A 534 12.35 -9.82 29.02
N ALA A 535 12.78 -10.88 28.33
CA ALA A 535 14.15 -10.98 27.80
C ALA A 535 14.21 -10.35 26.40
N GLN A 536 14.89 -9.21 26.24
CA GLN A 536 15.17 -8.62 24.93
C GLN A 536 16.23 -9.46 24.20
N SER A 537 15.88 -10.14 23.11
CA SER A 537 16.87 -10.70 22.20
C SER A 537 17.25 -9.63 21.17
N ASN A 538 18.53 -9.22 21.15
CA ASN A 538 18.99 -8.23 20.19
C ASN A 538 18.86 -8.78 18.77
N PHE A 539 18.05 -8.11 17.95
CA PHE A 539 17.98 -8.37 16.52
C PHE A 539 19.14 -7.67 15.82
N THR A 540 20.05 -8.44 15.22
CA THR A 540 21.37 -7.97 14.80
C THR A 540 21.62 -8.02 13.30
N SER A 541 20.74 -8.64 12.50
CA SER A 541 20.94 -8.83 11.06
C SER A 541 19.70 -8.51 10.24
N TRP A 542 19.82 -7.63 9.26
CA TRP A 542 18.80 -7.33 8.26
C TRP A 542 19.29 -7.85 6.92
N ASP A 543 18.69 -8.95 6.44
CA ASP A 543 19.16 -9.61 5.21
C ASP A 543 18.65 -8.91 3.94
N LEU A 544 17.49 -8.28 4.03
CA LEU A 544 16.87 -7.51 2.95
C LEU A 544 15.99 -6.38 3.51
N LEU A 545 16.33 -5.16 3.15
CA LEU A 545 15.51 -3.96 3.20
C LEU A 545 15.55 -3.29 1.81
N SER A 546 14.68 -2.31 1.60
CA SER A 546 14.66 -1.47 0.42
C SER A 546 14.45 0.00 0.76
N SER A 547 14.91 0.88 -0.13
CA SER A 547 14.53 2.28 -0.14
C SER A 547 14.22 2.75 -1.55
N ASN A 548 13.06 3.41 -1.67
CA ASN A 548 12.58 4.01 -2.91
C ASN A 548 12.82 5.52 -2.98
N ALA A 549 13.41 6.14 -1.95
CA ALA A 549 13.59 7.59 -1.87
C ALA A 549 14.55 8.16 -2.93
N PHE A 550 15.29 7.32 -3.63
CA PHE A 550 16.35 7.70 -4.57
C PHE A 550 15.91 7.69 -6.04
N LEU A 551 14.61 7.51 -6.32
CA LEU A 551 14.07 7.44 -7.67
C LEU A 551 14.60 8.59 -8.56
N ASP A 552 15.07 8.22 -9.76
CA ASP A 552 15.68 9.06 -10.78
C ASP A 552 17.04 9.71 -10.45
N GLU A 553 17.63 9.44 -9.28
CA GLU A 553 19.01 9.88 -9.04
C GLU A 553 20.02 9.03 -9.81
N ASN A 554 21.23 9.57 -10.01
CA ASN A 554 22.35 8.81 -10.56
C ASN A 554 22.93 7.87 -9.49
N ALA A 555 23.14 6.60 -9.84
CA ALA A 555 23.65 5.60 -8.91
C ALA A 555 25.18 5.63 -8.74
N THR A 556 25.92 6.23 -9.66
CA THR A 556 27.38 6.20 -9.67
C THR A 556 27.96 7.12 -8.60
N GLY A 557 28.84 6.57 -7.77
CA GLY A 557 29.53 7.30 -6.71
C GLY A 557 29.53 6.56 -5.38
N THR A 558 29.74 7.31 -4.29
CA THR A 558 29.84 6.75 -2.95
C THR A 558 28.47 6.61 -2.30
N TRP A 559 28.10 5.38 -1.97
CA TRP A 559 26.96 5.08 -1.10
C TRP A 559 27.43 4.91 0.34
N THR A 560 26.68 5.43 1.31
CA THR A 560 27.04 5.36 2.73
C THR A 560 25.88 4.84 3.57
N LEU A 561 26.11 3.79 4.34
CA LEU A 561 25.23 3.40 5.44
C LEU A 561 25.74 4.07 6.72
N GLU A 562 24.89 4.89 7.33
CA GLU A 562 25.15 5.56 8.61
C GLU A 562 24.34 4.90 9.73
N VAL A 563 24.98 4.68 10.88
CA VAL A 563 24.35 4.14 12.08
C VAL A 563 24.61 5.05 13.28
N THR A 564 23.53 5.37 13.99
CA THR A 564 23.58 6.22 15.19
C THR A 564 22.81 5.55 16.32
N ASP A 565 23.43 5.47 17.51
CA ASP A 565 22.70 5.12 18.73
C ASP A 565 21.89 6.33 19.19
N MET A 566 20.56 6.24 19.05
CA MET A 566 19.65 7.32 19.38
C MET A 566 19.31 7.42 20.87
N GLY A 567 19.59 6.36 21.64
CA GLY A 567 19.21 6.26 23.05
C GLY A 567 20.34 6.45 24.06
N GLN A 568 21.60 6.51 23.61
CA GLN A 568 22.75 6.63 24.49
C GLN A 568 23.12 8.10 24.84
N ALA A 569 23.50 8.39 26.09
CA ALA A 569 23.96 9.73 26.46
C ALA A 569 25.33 10.08 25.84
N ALA A 570 25.57 11.38 25.60
CA ALA A 570 26.77 11.92 24.96
C ALA A 570 28.10 11.55 25.64
N THR A 571 28.08 11.17 26.93
CA THR A 571 29.30 10.86 27.69
C THR A 571 29.57 9.35 27.82
N ALA A 572 28.70 8.49 27.31
CA ALA A 572 28.83 7.05 27.51
C ALA A 572 29.75 6.39 26.46
N ALA A 573 30.54 5.38 26.86
CA ALA A 573 31.43 4.64 25.95
C ALA A 573 30.66 3.82 24.89
N SER A 574 31.26 3.58 23.71
CA SER A 574 30.66 2.77 22.63
C SER A 574 30.09 1.44 23.12
N ARG A 575 28.91 1.05 22.62
CA ARG A 575 28.16 -0.16 23.04
C ARG A 575 28.00 -1.20 21.94
N GLY A 576 28.70 -1.04 20.82
CA GLY A 576 28.60 -1.96 19.71
C GLY A 576 29.32 -1.51 18.44
N ASN A 577 29.17 -2.31 17.38
CA ASN A 577 29.82 -2.08 16.09
C ASN A 577 28.85 -2.35 14.94
N LEU A 578 28.96 -1.55 13.89
CA LEU A 578 28.46 -1.89 12.56
C LEU A 578 29.49 -2.80 11.89
N GLU A 579 29.10 -4.00 11.48
CA GLU A 579 30.03 -5.07 11.08
C GLU A 579 29.94 -5.44 9.59
N PHE A 580 28.80 -5.17 8.98
CA PHE A 580 28.50 -5.58 7.62
C PHE A 580 27.51 -4.64 6.97
N PHE A 581 27.73 -4.36 5.69
CA PHE A 581 26.79 -3.64 4.83
C PHE A 581 26.86 -4.24 3.43
N LYS A 582 25.70 -4.55 2.85
CA LYS A 582 25.53 -4.87 1.44
C LYS A 582 24.48 -3.99 0.78
N ILE A 583 24.66 -3.74 -0.51
CA ILE A 583 23.79 -2.91 -1.34
C ILE A 583 23.66 -3.51 -2.75
N ARG A 584 22.49 -3.33 -3.34
CA ARG A 584 22.19 -3.56 -4.76
C ARG A 584 21.32 -2.42 -5.26
N VAL A 585 21.75 -1.75 -6.31
CA VAL A 585 21.06 -0.60 -6.90
C VAL A 585 20.48 -1.03 -8.25
N LEU A 586 19.18 -0.81 -8.43
CA LEU A 586 18.43 -1.19 -9.62
C LEU A 586 17.85 0.06 -10.29
N GLY A 587 17.94 0.14 -11.61
CA GLY A 587 17.45 1.30 -12.39
C GLY A 587 17.65 1.11 -13.89
N HIS A 588 17.81 2.20 -14.64
CA HIS A 588 18.09 2.19 -16.07
C HIS A 588 19.08 3.27 -16.51
#